data_AF-A0A7T8KDV5-F1
#
_entry.id   AF-A0A7T8KDV5-F1
#
_cell.length_a   1.000
_cell.length_b   1.000
_cell.length_c   1.000
_cell.angle_alpha   90.00
_cell.angle_beta   90.00
_cell.angle_gamma   90.00
#
_symmetry.space_group_name_H-M   'P 1'
#
loop_
_entity.id
_entity.type
_entity.pdbx_description
1 polymer ?
#
loop_
_entity_poly.entity_id
_entity_poly.type
_entity_poly.pdbx_seq_one_letter_code
_entity_poly.pdbx_strand_id
1 'polypeptide(L)'
;AFYYCNHFKGIGDFIESLNDDSVAIVKAKKLFKDSKLPGQLAFIKGNFTQLVRVISSLQERLPLTKSIGILERVQMQLTVEPFASKMNSVLEKSPDFEKINYTPEF
;
A
#
# COMPACT_ATOMS: atom_id res chain seq x y z
N ALA A 1 -2.54 -11.32 2.47
CA ALA A 1 -1.74 -10.17 2.00
C ALA A 1 -0.39 -10.03 2.74
N PHE A 2 -0.35 -10.05 4.07
CA PHE A 2 0.88 -9.81 4.85
C PHE A 2 2.02 -10.79 4.53
N TYR A 3 1.72 -12.09 4.46
CA TYR A 3 2.68 -13.13 4.05
C TYR A 3 3.27 -12.83 2.67
N TYR A 4 2.41 -12.61 1.67
CA TYR A 4 2.83 -12.30 0.30
C TYR A 4 3.66 -11.00 0.19
N CYS A 5 3.38 -9.99 1.02
CA CYS A 5 4.19 -8.77 1.05
C CYS A 5 5.58 -9.01 1.65
N ASN A 6 5.65 -9.78 2.74
CA ASN A 6 6.92 -10.02 3.46
C ASN A 6 7.82 -11.03 2.74
N HIS A 7 7.23 -11.91 1.94
CA HIS A 7 7.93 -12.96 1.20
C HIS A 7 7.88 -12.73 -0.31
N PHE A 8 7.55 -11.52 -0.78
CA PHE A 8 7.29 -11.23 -2.20
C PHE A 8 8.41 -11.73 -3.11
N LYS A 9 9.66 -11.40 -2.78
CA LYS A 9 10.83 -11.82 -3.54
C LYS A 9 10.97 -13.34 -3.60
N GLY A 10 10.94 -14.02 -2.44
CA GLY A 10 11.10 -15.48 -2.39
C GLY A 10 9.98 -16.24 -3.09
N ILE A 11 8.75 -15.73 -3.03
CA ILE A 11 7.62 -16.29 -3.77
C ILE A 11 7.80 -16.05 -5.28
N GLY A 12 8.27 -14.86 -5.69
CA GLY A 12 8.59 -14.57 -7.08
C GLY A 12 9.68 -15.48 -7.65
N ASP A 13 10.77 -15.64 -6.91
CA ASP A 13 11.89 -16.51 -7.28
C ASP A 13 11.43 -17.97 -7.43
N PHE A 14 10.58 -18.44 -6.50
CA PHE A 14 9.96 -19.77 -6.59
C PHE A 14 9.06 -19.91 -7.82
N ILE A 15 8.17 -18.95 -8.07
CA ILE A 15 7.25 -18.99 -9.22
C ILE A 15 8.00 -18.96 -10.55
N GLU A 16 9.07 -18.18 -10.65
CA GLU A 16 9.89 -18.12 -11.87
C GLU A 16 10.62 -19.45 -12.12
N SER A 17 10.97 -20.20 -11.07
CA SER A 17 11.62 -21.51 -11.16
C SER A 17 10.71 -22.65 -11.65
N LEU A 18 9.38 -22.47 -11.63
CA LEU A 18 8.42 -23.48 -12.07
C LEU A 18 8.39 -23.59 -13.60
N ASN A 19 8.06 -24.77 -14.13
CA ASN A 19 7.84 -24.97 -15.56
C ASN A 19 6.47 -24.42 -16.01
N ASP A 20 6.34 -24.04 -17.28
CA ASP A 20 5.09 -23.52 -17.85
C ASP A 20 4.11 -24.65 -18.24
N ASP A 21 3.98 -25.65 -17.38
CA ASP A 21 3.15 -26.85 -17.59
C ASP A 21 1.66 -26.64 -17.25
N SER A 22 1.33 -25.49 -16.64
CA SER A 22 -0.02 -25.14 -16.23
C SER A 22 -0.36 -23.69 -16.55
N VAL A 23 -1.60 -23.48 -17.00
CA VAL A 23 -2.19 -22.14 -17.20
C VAL A 23 -2.11 -21.29 -15.92
N ALA A 24 -2.18 -21.92 -14.74
CA ALA A 24 -2.06 -21.21 -13.47
C ALA A 24 -0.65 -20.66 -13.25
N ILE A 25 0.40 -21.42 -13.58
CA ILE A 25 1.80 -21.00 -13.42
C ILE A 25 2.12 -19.86 -14.38
N VAL A 26 1.69 -19.99 -15.65
CA VAL A 26 1.87 -18.93 -16.65
C VAL A 26 1.23 -17.61 -16.19
N LYS A 27 0.00 -17.68 -15.65
CA LYS A 27 -0.68 -16.51 -15.08
C LYS A 27 0.04 -15.95 -13.86
N ALA A 28 0.53 -16.81 -12.97
CA ALA A 28 1.27 -16.39 -11.79
C ALA A 28 2.57 -15.67 -12.15
N LYS A 29 3.36 -16.21 -13.09
CA LYS A 29 4.56 -15.54 -13.62
C LYS A 29 4.22 -14.17 -14.22
N LYS A 30 3.16 -14.09 -15.02
CA LYS A 30 2.71 -12.80 -15.60
C LYS A 30 2.34 -11.78 -14.52
N LEU A 31 1.63 -12.21 -13.48
CA LEU A 31 1.28 -11.37 -12.33
C LEU A 31 2.52 -10.86 -11.60
N PHE A 32 3.50 -11.74 -11.32
CA PHE A 32 4.73 -11.36 -10.62
C PHE A 32 5.66 -10.47 -11.45
N LYS A 33 5.51 -10.46 -12.77
CA LYS A 33 6.18 -9.53 -13.69
C LYS A 33 5.50 -8.15 -13.78
N ASP A 34 4.30 -7.99 -13.23
CA ASP A 34 3.62 -6.70 -13.20
C ASP A 34 4.28 -5.76 -12.18
N SER A 35 4.82 -4.65 -12.68
CA SER A 35 5.48 -3.61 -11.85
C SER A 35 4.55 -2.94 -10.86
N LYS A 36 3.22 -3.04 -11.05
CA LYS A 36 2.22 -2.49 -10.13
C LYS A 36 1.93 -3.42 -8.94
N LEU A 37 2.23 -4.71 -9.05
CA LEU A 37 1.87 -5.71 -8.03
C LEU A 37 2.46 -5.39 -6.64
N PRO A 38 3.75 -4.98 -6.50
CA PRO A 38 4.29 -4.60 -5.20
C PRO A 38 3.55 -3.42 -4.56
N GLY A 39 3.21 -2.40 -5.36
CA GLY A 39 2.46 -1.23 -4.89
C GLY A 39 1.04 -1.58 -4.45
N GLN A 40 0.35 -2.44 -5.22
CA GLN A 40 -0.97 -2.96 -4.86
C GLN A 40 -0.93 -3.79 -3.57
N LEU A 41 0.08 -4.64 -3.41
CA LEU A 41 0.29 -5.43 -2.18
C LEU A 41 0.57 -4.53 -0.98
N ALA A 42 1.39 -3.49 -1.14
CA ALA A 42 1.66 -2.50 -0.10
C ALA A 42 0.38 -1.72 0.28
N PHE A 43 -0.42 -1.32 -0.70
CA PHE A 43 -1.72 -0.68 -0.48
C PHE A 43 -2.68 -1.59 0.30
N ILE A 44 -2.81 -2.85 -0.09
CA ILE A 44 -3.64 -3.83 0.62
C ILE A 44 -3.12 -4.03 2.05
N LYS A 45 -1.81 -4.21 2.23
CA LYS A 45 -1.21 -4.39 3.56
C LYS A 45 -1.44 -3.17 4.46
N GLY A 46 -1.23 -1.96 3.96
CA GLY A 46 -1.38 -0.72 4.72
C GLY A 46 -2.82 -0.44 5.13
N ASN A 47 -3.78 -0.64 4.22
CA ASN A 47 -5.17 -0.24 4.45
C ASN A 47 -6.02 -1.38 5.05
N PHE A 48 -5.98 -2.58 4.47
CA PHE A 48 -6.88 -3.66 4.90
C PHE A 48 -6.48 -4.25 6.26
N THR A 49 -5.20 -4.26 6.61
CA THR A 49 -4.77 -4.76 7.93
C THR A 49 -5.34 -3.90 9.06
N GLN A 50 -5.34 -2.57 8.90
CA GLN A 50 -5.88 -1.67 9.91
C GLN A 50 -7.40 -1.75 9.98
N LEU A 51 -8.07 -1.82 8.83
CA LEU A 51 -9.52 -2.00 8.76
C LEU A 51 -9.97 -3.29 9.45
N VAL A 52 -9.31 -4.42 9.19
CA VAL A 52 -9.64 -5.70 9.82
C VAL A 52 -9.46 -5.62 11.34
N ARG A 53 -8.35 -5.07 11.82
CA ARG A 53 -8.11 -4.91 13.27
C ARG A 53 -9.17 -4.03 13.93
N VAL A 54 -9.52 -2.91 13.29
CA VAL A 54 -10.53 -1.97 13.81
C VAL A 54 -11.90 -2.62 13.85
N ILE A 55 -12.30 -3.31 12.79
CA ILE A 55 -13.58 -4.02 12.74
C ILE A 55 -13.62 -5.08 13.84
N SER A 56 -12.56 -5.88 14.00
CA SER A 56 -12.47 -6.85 15.09
C SER A 56 -12.57 -6.21 16.47
N SER A 57 -11.91 -5.07 16.71
CA SER A 57 -12.02 -4.35 17.99
C SER A 57 -13.42 -3.78 18.22
N LEU A 58 -14.08 -3.26 17.18
CA LEU A 58 -15.45 -2.73 17.29
C LEU A 58 -16.51 -3.82 17.47
N GLN A 59 -16.20 -5.07 17.09
CA GLN A 59 -17.06 -6.24 17.35
C GLN A 59 -17.03 -6.68 18.82
N GLU A 60 -16.05 -6.24 19.60
CA GLU A 60 -16.00 -6.47 21.04
C GLU A 60 -17.00 -5.55 21.78
N ARG A 61 -17.45 -5.95 22.98
CA ARG A 61 -18.32 -5.12 23.83
C ARG A 61 -17.53 -3.96 24.45
N LEU A 62 -17.29 -2.92 23.66
CA LEU A 62 -16.64 -1.68 24.09
C LEU A 62 -17.66 -0.63 24.53
N PRO A 63 -17.31 0.26 25.50
CA PRO A 63 -18.09 1.45 25.77
C PRO A 63 -18.26 2.32 24.52
N LEU A 64 -19.47 2.86 24.32
CA LEU A 64 -19.83 3.65 23.13
C LEU A 64 -18.82 4.78 22.84
N THR A 65 -18.34 5.47 23.88
CA THR A 65 -17.35 6.54 23.76
C THR A 65 -16.02 6.05 23.19
N LYS A 66 -15.58 4.83 23.53
CA LYS A 66 -14.38 4.22 22.94
C LYS A 66 -14.61 3.83 21.49
N SER A 67 -15.76 3.26 21.16
CA SER A 67 -16.11 2.89 19.79
C SER A 67 -16.16 4.10 18.85
N ILE A 68 -16.74 5.21 19.31
CA ILE A 68 -16.75 6.48 18.57
C ILE A 68 -15.32 7.00 18.33
N GLY A 69 -14.48 7.04 19.36
CA GLY A 69 -13.09 7.50 19.21
C GLY A 69 -12.24 6.60 18.29
N ILE A 70 -12.54 5.30 18.20
CA ILE A 70 -11.92 4.39 17.23
C ILE A 70 -12.36 4.76 15.81
N LEU A 71 -13.65 5.02 15.58
CA LEU A 71 -14.19 5.39 14.28
C LEU A 71 -13.60 6.72 13.77
N GLU A 72 -13.56 7.76 14.62
CA GLU A 72 -13.00 9.07 14.27
C GLU A 72 -11.52 8.96 13.86
N ARG A 73 -10.75 8.15 14.59
CA ARG A 73 -9.33 7.91 14.28
C ARG A 73 -9.15 7.22 12.93
N VAL A 74 -9.96 6.21 12.63
CA VAL A 74 -9.90 5.50 11.34
C VAL A 74 -10.36 6.39 10.21
N GLN A 75 -11.40 7.19 10.43
CA GLN A 75 -11.85 8.17 9.44
C GLN A 75 -10.71 9.11 9.07
N MET A 76 -10.00 9.68 10.05
CA MET A 76 -8.79 10.48 9.81
C MET A 76 -7.72 9.71 9.03
N GLN A 77 -7.44 8.45 9.40
CA GLN A 77 -6.44 7.63 8.73
C GLN A 77 -6.78 7.29 7.27
N LEU A 78 -8.06 7.11 6.96
CA LEU A 78 -8.56 6.88 5.61
C LEU A 78 -8.68 8.16 4.78
N THR A 79 -8.81 9.32 5.44
CA THR A 79 -8.82 10.64 4.81
C THR A 79 -7.45 11.31 4.77
N VAL A 80 -6.38 10.66 5.25
CA VAL A 80 -5.02 11.15 5.04
C VAL A 80 -4.80 11.25 3.53
N GLU A 81 -4.61 12.50 3.10
CA GLU A 81 -4.56 12.94 1.72
C GLU A 81 -3.78 12.01 0.78
N PRO A 82 -4.13 12.02 -0.53
CA PRO A 82 -3.34 11.31 -1.53
C PRO A 82 -1.86 11.60 -1.30
N PHE A 83 -1.01 10.58 -1.34
CA PHE A 83 0.43 10.74 -1.27
C PHE A 83 0.94 11.91 -2.14
N ALA A 84 0.26 12.18 -3.25
CA ALA A 84 0.44 13.36 -4.10
C ALA A 84 0.30 14.71 -3.36
N SER A 85 -0.75 14.96 -2.59
CA SER A 85 -0.90 16.23 -1.85
C SER A 85 0.12 16.34 -0.73
N LYS A 86 0.45 15.22 -0.05
CA LYS A 86 1.52 15.22 0.97
C LYS A 86 2.87 15.51 0.34
N MET A 87 3.18 14.87 -0.79
CA MET A 87 4.39 15.10 -1.58
C MET A 87 4.45 16.57 -2.02
N ASN A 88 3.38 17.12 -2.61
CA ASN A 88 3.31 18.52 -2.99
C ASN A 88 3.56 19.46 -1.80
N SER A 89 2.95 19.18 -0.63
CA SER A 89 3.18 19.98 0.58
C SER A 89 4.62 19.93 1.09
N VAL A 90 5.37 18.86 0.81
CA VAL A 90 6.79 18.73 1.15
C VAL A 90 7.66 19.44 0.12
N LEU A 91 7.31 19.32 -1.17
CA LEU A 91 8.03 19.97 -2.27
C LEU A 91 7.88 21.50 -2.21
N GLU A 92 6.68 22.03 -1.95
CA GLU A 92 6.41 23.46 -1.79
C GLU A 92 7.13 24.10 -0.59
N LYS A 93 7.43 23.29 0.44
CA LYS A 93 8.17 23.74 1.63
C LYS A 93 9.68 23.63 1.47
N SER A 94 10.17 23.07 0.37
CA SER A 94 11.60 22.91 0.14
C SER A 94 12.12 24.13 -0.64
N PRO A 95 12.96 24.99 -0.05
CA PRO A 95 13.41 26.24 -0.67
C PRO A 95 14.20 26.05 -1.98
N ASP A 96 14.70 24.83 -2.22
CA ASP A 96 15.49 24.49 -3.40
C ASP A 96 14.65 23.81 -4.51
N PHE A 97 13.36 23.54 -4.29
CA PHE A 97 12.52 22.86 -5.28
C PHE A 97 12.31 23.69 -6.55
N GLU A 98 12.16 25.01 -6.43
CA GLU A 98 12.08 25.91 -7.60
C GLU A 98 13.35 25.91 -8.45
N LYS A 99 14.51 25.60 -7.86
CA LYS A 99 15.80 25.54 -8.58
C LYS A 99 15.96 24.28 -9.43
N ILE A 100 15.18 23.23 -9.15
CA ILE A 100 15.24 21.95 -9.87
C ILE A 100 14.35 21.99 -11.13
N ASN A 101 13.30 22.82 -11.15
CA ASN A 101 12.42 22.99 -12.33
C ASN A 101 13.01 23.90 -13.43
N TYR A 102 14.25 24.36 -13.28
CA TYR A 102 14.99 25.04 -14.35
C TYR A 102 16.05 24.10 -14.93
N THR A 103 15.64 23.26 -15.88
CA THR A 103 16.55 22.73 -16.91
C THR A 103 16.41 23.63 -18.14
N PRO A 104 17.38 24.49 -18.46
CA PRO A 104 17.46 25.04 -19.81
C PRO A 104 17.72 23.88 -20.76
N GLU A 105 16.89 23.78 -21.78
CA GLU A 105 17.05 22.87 -22.91
C GLU A 105 18.49 22.96 -23.46
N PHE A 106 19.17 21.81 -23.53
CA PHE A 106 20.32 21.56 -24.39
C PHE A 106 20.14 20.21 -25.06
#